data_AF-A0A2A3VKU2-F1
#
_entry.id   AF-A0A2A3VKU2-F1
#
_cell.length_a   1.000
_cell.length_b   1.000
_cell.length_c   1.000
_cell.angle_alpha   90.00
_cell.angle_beta   90.00
_cell.angle_gamma   90.00
#
_symmetry.space_group_name_H-M   'P 1'
#
loop_
_entity.id
_entity.type
_entity.pdbx_description
1 polymer ?
#
loop_
_entity_poly.entity_id
_entity_poly.type
_entity_poly.pdbx_seq_one_letter_code
_entity_poly.pdbx_strand_id
1 'polypeptide(L)'
;MARRLHLAALLALAFCAPLAHAAPPSEAQIDRLLEVMRAEQTANAVIPQVMASQQQMIEQLTQDADPQQREAALRAAASSLRAVESALSWDSLQPIYREIYMETFTAEDTEAMVSFYSSPAGQNLLDKMPLLMQNTMTAVQRLVIPMLQQLERDLRTELDTGASAD
;
A
#
# COMPACT_ATOMS: atom_id res chain seq x y z
N MET A 1 20.50 49.00 -40.24
CA MET A 1 19.29 48.88 -39.39
C MET A 1 18.45 47.63 -39.69
N ALA A 2 18.34 47.16 -40.94
CA ALA A 2 17.57 45.95 -41.31
C ALA A 2 18.03 44.63 -40.63
N ARG A 3 19.33 44.45 -40.35
CA ARG A 3 19.86 43.22 -39.71
C ARG A 3 19.42 43.03 -38.25
N ARG A 4 19.04 44.10 -37.54
CA ARG A 4 18.55 44.05 -36.15
C ARG A 4 17.06 43.69 -36.06
N LEU A 5 16.31 43.91 -37.14
CA LEU A 5 14.89 43.56 -37.25
C LEU A 5 14.69 42.04 -37.45
N HIS A 6 15.62 41.36 -38.13
CA HIS A 6 15.56 39.90 -38.31
C HIS A 6 15.86 39.12 -37.01
N LEU A 7 16.69 39.67 -36.12
CA LEU A 7 16.96 39.05 -34.81
C LEU A 7 15.74 39.16 -33.87
N ALA A 8 14.99 40.26 -33.96
CA ALA A 8 13.78 40.46 -33.16
C ALA A 8 12.61 39.55 -33.60
N ALA A 9 12.54 39.20 -34.89
CA ALA A 9 11.49 38.32 -35.42
C ALA A 9 11.71 36.83 -35.04
N LEU A 10 12.95 36.38 -34.88
CA LEU A 10 13.26 35.01 -34.45
C LEU A 10 13.04 34.78 -32.94
N LEU A 11 13.11 35.84 -32.12
CA LEU A 11 12.84 35.74 -30.67
C LEU A 11 11.34 35.69 -30.34
N ALA A 12 10.46 36.11 -31.24
CA ALA A 12 9.01 36.17 -31.01
C ALA A 12 8.29 34.83 -31.24
N LEU A 13 8.91 33.86 -31.92
CA LEU A 13 8.33 32.53 -32.18
C LEU A 13 8.62 31.49 -31.09
N ALA A 14 9.43 31.81 -30.08
CA ALA A 14 9.80 30.87 -29.02
C ALA A 14 8.82 30.83 -27.82
N PHE A 15 7.73 31.61 -27.84
CA PHE A 15 6.84 31.78 -26.67
C PHE A 15 5.45 31.14 -26.80
N CYS A 16 5.20 30.36 -27.85
CA CYS A 16 3.99 29.54 -27.99
C CYS A 16 4.34 28.05 -27.89
N ALA A 17 5.07 27.65 -26.85
CA ALA A 17 4.92 26.27 -26.39
C ALA A 17 3.53 26.20 -25.72
N PRO A 18 2.59 25.37 -26.19
CA PRO A 18 1.40 25.10 -25.40
C PRO A 18 1.89 24.64 -24.03
N LEU A 19 1.31 25.18 -22.95
CA LEU A 19 1.33 24.52 -21.66
C LEU A 19 0.73 23.14 -21.93
N ALA A 20 1.58 22.14 -22.16
CA ALA A 20 1.16 20.75 -22.27
C ALA A 20 0.61 20.40 -20.90
N HIS A 21 -0.69 20.63 -20.72
CA HIS A 21 -1.42 20.05 -19.62
C HIS A 21 -1.32 18.56 -19.86
N ALA A 22 -0.54 17.88 -19.03
CA ALA A 22 -0.33 16.46 -19.16
C ALA A 22 -1.72 15.80 -19.09
N ALA A 23 -2.11 15.14 -20.18
CA ALA A 23 -3.44 14.57 -20.30
C ALA A 23 -3.63 13.51 -19.21
N PRO A 24 -4.84 13.38 -18.62
CA PRO A 24 -5.12 12.26 -17.76
C PRO A 24 -4.98 10.94 -18.56
N PRO A 25 -4.59 9.84 -17.92
CA PRO A 25 -4.52 8.53 -18.56
C PRO A 25 -5.91 8.07 -18.99
N SER A 26 -5.95 7.25 -20.03
CA SER A 26 -7.18 6.55 -20.41
C SER A 26 -7.47 5.37 -19.48
N GLU A 27 -8.74 4.95 -19.39
CA GLU A 27 -9.12 3.76 -18.60
C GLU A 27 -8.33 2.52 -19.00
N ALA A 28 -8.09 2.34 -20.31
CA ALA A 28 -7.32 1.21 -20.84
C ALA A 28 -5.84 1.23 -20.38
N GLN A 29 -5.23 2.41 -20.26
CA GLN A 29 -3.86 2.53 -19.72
C GLN A 29 -3.82 2.18 -18.24
N ILE A 30 -4.83 2.59 -17.46
CA ILE A 30 -4.91 2.23 -16.04
C ILE A 30 -5.18 0.73 -15.87
N ASP A 31 -6.11 0.17 -16.62
CA ASP A 31 -6.39 -1.27 -16.56
C ASP A 31 -5.13 -2.09 -16.89
N ARG A 32 -4.37 -1.66 -17.89
CA ARG A 32 -3.08 -2.28 -18.21
C ARG A 32 -2.07 -2.12 -17.09
N LEU A 33 -1.99 -0.95 -16.46
CA LEU A 33 -1.10 -0.69 -15.32
C LEU A 33 -1.44 -1.62 -14.14
N LEU A 34 -2.72 -1.70 -13.77
CA LEU A 34 -3.21 -2.56 -12.68
C LEU A 34 -2.94 -4.04 -12.96
N GLU A 35 -3.08 -4.48 -14.21
CA GLU A 35 -2.75 -5.83 -14.64
C GLU A 35 -1.25 -6.14 -14.45
N VAL A 36 -0.36 -5.29 -14.98
CA VAL A 36 1.10 -5.55 -14.91
C VAL A 36 1.65 -5.39 -13.48
N MET A 37 0.98 -4.59 -12.65
CA MET A 37 1.26 -4.49 -11.20
C MET A 37 0.70 -5.68 -10.40
N ARG A 38 -0.11 -6.55 -11.01
CA ARG A 38 -0.78 -7.69 -10.35
C ARG A 38 -1.68 -7.22 -9.19
N ALA A 39 -2.41 -6.13 -9.40
CA ALA A 39 -3.24 -5.51 -8.38
C ALA A 39 -4.36 -6.44 -7.89
N GLU A 40 -5.04 -7.15 -8.80
CA GLU A 40 -6.07 -8.15 -8.45
C GLU A 40 -5.50 -9.28 -7.59
N GLN A 41 -4.36 -9.85 -7.98
CA GLN A 41 -3.70 -10.90 -7.20
C GLN A 41 -3.37 -10.40 -5.79
N THR A 42 -2.90 -9.16 -5.68
CA THR A 42 -2.57 -8.54 -4.40
C THR A 42 -3.82 -8.33 -3.54
N ALA A 43 -4.91 -7.83 -4.11
CA ALA A 43 -6.18 -7.68 -3.41
C ALA A 43 -6.69 -9.04 -2.90
N ASN A 44 -6.70 -10.06 -3.76
CA ASN A 44 -7.13 -11.42 -3.41
C ASN A 44 -6.24 -12.05 -2.33
N ALA A 45 -4.96 -11.70 -2.25
CA ALA A 45 -4.06 -12.18 -1.21
C ALA A 45 -4.31 -11.52 0.16
N VAL A 46 -4.82 -10.28 0.20
CA VAL A 46 -5.06 -9.52 1.43
C VAL A 46 -6.41 -9.85 2.07
N ILE A 47 -7.44 -10.14 1.27
CA ILE A 47 -8.80 -10.42 1.77
C ILE A 47 -8.83 -11.48 2.88
N PRO A 48 -8.19 -12.66 2.75
CA PRO A 48 -8.21 -13.69 3.79
C PRO A 48 -7.61 -13.20 5.11
N GLN A 49 -6.58 -12.36 5.06
CA GLN A 49 -5.96 -11.80 6.26
C GLN A 49 -6.89 -10.83 6.97
N VAL A 50 -7.60 -9.98 6.24
CA VAL A 50 -8.62 -9.08 6.81
C VAL A 50 -9.75 -9.90 7.43
N MET A 51 -10.24 -10.93 6.73
CA MET A 51 -11.30 -11.81 7.25
C MET A 51 -10.87 -12.54 8.52
N ALA A 52 -9.64 -13.07 8.56
CA ALA A 52 -9.09 -13.71 9.75
C ALA A 52 -9.00 -12.73 10.94
N SER A 53 -8.58 -11.49 10.70
CA SER A 53 -8.55 -10.45 11.75
C SER A 53 -9.95 -10.14 12.30
N GLN A 54 -10.97 -10.09 11.43
CA GLN A 54 -12.36 -9.88 11.87
C GLN A 54 -12.89 -11.08 12.67
N GLN A 55 -12.56 -12.31 12.26
CA GLN A 55 -12.93 -13.52 13.01
C GLN A 55 -12.28 -13.53 14.40
N GLN A 56 -10.99 -13.24 14.48
CA GLN A 56 -10.27 -13.14 15.74
C GLN A 56 -10.89 -12.08 16.67
N MET A 57 -11.34 -10.95 16.13
CA MET A 57 -12.05 -9.93 16.91
C MET A 57 -13.36 -10.48 17.50
N ILE A 58 -14.15 -11.23 16.73
CA ILE A 58 -15.40 -11.84 17.21
C ILE A 58 -15.08 -12.88 18.30
N GLU A 59 -14.05 -13.69 18.12
CA GLU A 59 -13.60 -14.66 19.12
C GLU A 59 -13.22 -13.99 20.45
N GLN A 60 -12.50 -12.86 20.39
CA GLN A 60 -12.14 -12.08 21.58
C GLN A 60 -13.36 -11.47 22.27
N LEU A 61 -14.32 -10.93 21.50
CA LEU A 61 -15.56 -10.37 22.07
C LEU A 61 -16.47 -11.43 22.69
N THR A 62 -16.35 -12.69 22.24
CA THR A 62 -17.17 -13.82 22.69
C THR A 62 -16.40 -14.79 23.58
N GLN A 63 -15.26 -14.37 24.13
CA GLN A 63 -14.36 -15.24 24.90
C GLN A 63 -15.06 -15.86 26.12
N ASP A 64 -15.86 -15.07 26.84
CA ASP A 64 -16.60 -15.48 28.05
C ASP A 64 -18.05 -15.91 27.75
N ALA A 65 -18.46 -15.89 26.48
CA ALA A 65 -19.80 -16.22 26.06
C ALA A 65 -20.03 -17.74 26.08
N ASP A 66 -21.23 -18.17 26.44
CA ASP A 66 -21.63 -19.56 26.28
C ASP A 66 -21.72 -19.97 24.78
N PRO A 67 -21.79 -21.28 24.46
CA PRO A 67 -21.85 -21.73 23.07
C PRO A 67 -23.01 -21.14 22.26
N GLN A 68 -24.18 -20.92 22.88
CA GLN A 68 -25.36 -20.38 22.21
C GLN A 68 -25.19 -18.88 21.90
N GLN A 69 -24.62 -18.13 22.84
CA GLN A 69 -24.28 -16.72 22.67
C GLN A 69 -23.21 -16.53 21.59
N ARG A 70 -22.17 -17.39 21.58
CA ARG A 70 -21.12 -17.36 20.56
C ARG A 70 -21.68 -17.65 19.16
N GLU A 71 -22.55 -18.66 19.03
CA GLU A 71 -23.19 -18.98 17.75
C GLU A 71 -24.12 -17.84 17.29
N ALA A 72 -24.84 -17.19 18.22
CA ALA A 72 -25.66 -16.02 17.92
C ALA A 72 -24.82 -14.84 17.42
N ALA A 73 -23.67 -14.58 18.05
CA ALA A 73 -22.74 -13.54 17.62
C ALA A 73 -22.16 -13.82 16.22
N LEU A 74 -21.77 -15.06 15.93
CA LEU A 74 -21.31 -15.46 14.60
C LEU A 74 -22.41 -15.28 13.54
N ARG A 75 -23.65 -15.69 13.83
CA ARG A 75 -24.80 -15.45 12.93
C ARG A 75 -25.05 -13.97 12.69
N ALA A 76 -24.96 -13.15 13.74
CA ALA A 76 -25.12 -11.69 13.63
C ALA A 76 -24.01 -11.05 12.78
N ALA A 77 -22.77 -11.54 12.89
CA ALA A 77 -21.63 -11.03 12.15
C ALA A 77 -21.56 -11.54 10.70
N ALA A 78 -22.20 -12.67 10.37
CA ALA A 78 -22.04 -13.34 9.08
C ALA A 78 -22.44 -12.47 7.88
N SER A 79 -23.48 -11.64 8.00
CA SER A 79 -23.86 -10.69 6.94
C SER A 79 -22.83 -9.59 6.76
N SER A 80 -22.31 -9.04 7.87
CA SER A 80 -21.27 -8.02 7.86
C SER A 80 -19.96 -8.55 7.27
N LEU A 81 -19.53 -9.76 7.64
CA LEU A 81 -18.33 -10.39 7.09
C LEU A 81 -18.43 -10.57 5.57
N ARG A 82 -19.57 -11.10 5.07
CA ARG A 82 -19.81 -11.20 3.62
C ARG A 82 -19.85 -9.85 2.93
N ALA A 83 -20.41 -8.83 3.58
CA ALA A 83 -20.44 -7.48 3.04
C ALA A 83 -19.02 -6.88 2.91
N VAL A 84 -18.16 -7.09 3.90
CA VAL A 84 -16.76 -6.66 3.85
C VAL A 84 -16.00 -7.42 2.77
N GLU A 85 -16.14 -8.75 2.71
CA GLU A 85 -15.52 -9.56 1.65
C GLU A 85 -15.93 -9.09 0.25
N SER A 86 -17.24 -8.86 0.03
CA SER A 86 -17.76 -8.34 -1.24
C SER A 86 -17.21 -6.95 -1.55
N ALA A 87 -17.18 -6.04 -0.58
CA ALA A 87 -16.65 -4.68 -0.77
C ALA A 87 -15.15 -4.65 -1.09
N LEU A 88 -14.40 -5.66 -0.63
CA LEU A 88 -12.97 -5.81 -0.91
C LEU A 88 -12.69 -6.64 -2.16
N SER A 89 -13.71 -7.19 -2.83
CA SER A 89 -13.54 -7.92 -4.09
C SER A 89 -12.91 -7.03 -5.16
N TRP A 90 -12.18 -7.65 -6.09
CA TRP A 90 -11.57 -6.92 -7.21
C TRP A 90 -12.61 -6.16 -8.04
N ASP A 91 -13.78 -6.76 -8.30
CA ASP A 91 -14.87 -6.11 -9.03
C ASP A 91 -15.34 -4.80 -8.36
N SER A 92 -15.26 -4.74 -7.03
CA SER A 92 -15.61 -3.53 -6.26
C SER A 92 -14.46 -2.53 -6.19
N LEU A 93 -13.22 -3.01 -6.09
CA LEU A 93 -12.04 -2.17 -5.92
C LEU A 93 -11.49 -1.60 -7.23
N GLN A 94 -11.58 -2.33 -8.34
CA GLN A 94 -11.06 -1.90 -9.64
C GLN A 94 -11.56 -0.51 -10.07
N PRO A 95 -12.87 -0.18 -10.04
CA PRO A 95 -13.32 1.15 -10.43
C PRO A 95 -12.76 2.25 -9.54
N ILE A 96 -12.60 1.99 -8.24
CA ILE A 96 -12.02 2.94 -7.27
C ILE A 96 -10.54 3.17 -7.59
N TYR A 97 -9.78 2.10 -7.85
CA TYR A 97 -8.39 2.22 -8.28
C TYR A 97 -8.29 3.01 -9.58
N ARG A 98 -9.18 2.73 -10.54
CA ARG A 98 -9.18 3.43 -11.82
C ARG A 98 -9.33 4.93 -11.63
N GLU A 99 -10.36 5.34 -10.90
CA GLU A 99 -10.63 6.75 -10.60
C GLU A 99 -9.42 7.42 -9.93
N ILE A 100 -8.90 6.83 -8.85
CA ILE A 100 -7.76 7.40 -8.11
C ILE A 100 -6.52 7.55 -8.99
N TYR A 101 -6.19 6.55 -9.82
CA TYR A 101 -5.02 6.64 -10.70
C TYR A 101 -5.21 7.67 -11.81
N MET A 102 -6.42 7.79 -12.36
CA MET A 102 -6.75 8.82 -13.36
C MET A 102 -6.66 10.24 -12.80
N GLU A 103 -6.99 10.44 -11.52
CA GLU A 103 -6.87 11.73 -10.84
C GLU A 103 -5.43 12.04 -10.42
N THR A 104 -4.61 11.02 -10.18
CA THR A 104 -3.26 11.17 -9.60
C THR A 104 -2.17 11.27 -10.65
N PHE A 105 -2.25 10.46 -11.70
CA PHE A 105 -1.17 10.32 -12.69
C PHE A 105 -1.54 10.94 -14.03
N THR A 106 -0.51 11.19 -14.83
CA THR A 106 -0.68 11.58 -16.23
C THR A 106 -0.64 10.36 -17.14
N ALA A 107 -1.08 10.52 -18.38
CA ALA A 107 -0.96 9.48 -19.41
C ALA A 107 0.50 9.08 -19.66
N GLU A 108 1.44 10.03 -19.57
CA GLU A 108 2.87 9.79 -19.76
C GLU A 108 3.46 8.99 -18.58
N ASP A 109 3.15 9.39 -17.34
CA ASP A 109 3.61 8.67 -16.14
C ASP A 109 3.08 7.23 -16.13
N THR A 110 1.79 7.07 -16.44
CA THR A 110 1.13 5.77 -16.50
C THR A 110 1.81 4.86 -17.53
N GLU A 111 2.10 5.37 -18.72
CA GLU A 111 2.80 4.61 -19.77
C GLU A 111 4.21 4.20 -19.33
N ALA A 112 4.95 5.11 -18.69
CA ALA A 112 6.28 4.81 -18.15
C ALA A 112 6.21 3.72 -17.06
N MET A 113 5.21 3.78 -16.17
CA MET A 113 4.97 2.75 -15.16
C MET A 113 4.61 1.41 -15.81
N VAL A 114 3.72 1.39 -16.80
CA VAL A 114 3.37 0.17 -17.55
C VAL A 114 4.61 -0.46 -18.18
N SER A 115 5.44 0.34 -18.83
CA SER A 115 6.69 -0.11 -19.46
C SER A 115 7.64 -0.72 -18.42
N PHE A 116 7.85 -0.05 -17.29
CA PHE A 116 8.71 -0.54 -16.23
C PHE A 116 8.18 -1.83 -15.60
N TYR A 117 6.93 -1.85 -15.15
CA TYR A 117 6.35 -3.02 -14.51
C TYR A 117 6.21 -4.18 -15.48
N SER A 118 6.04 -3.96 -16.78
CA SER A 118 6.07 -5.03 -17.79
C SER A 118 7.47 -5.62 -18.02
N SER A 119 8.54 -4.91 -17.64
CA SER A 119 9.91 -5.38 -17.87
C SER A 119 10.30 -6.54 -16.93
N PRO A 120 11.32 -7.35 -17.29
CA PRO A 120 11.85 -8.38 -16.40
C PRO A 120 12.33 -7.81 -15.06
N ALA A 121 12.84 -6.57 -15.04
CA ALA A 121 13.28 -5.92 -13.80
C ALA A 121 12.08 -5.53 -12.93
N GLY A 122 11.03 -4.96 -13.51
CA GLY A 122 9.79 -4.59 -12.80
C GLY A 122 9.06 -5.81 -12.24
N GLN A 123 8.91 -6.88 -13.02
CA GLN A 123 8.33 -8.12 -12.52
C GLN A 123 9.18 -8.76 -11.40
N ASN A 124 10.51 -8.81 -11.56
CA ASN A 124 11.41 -9.29 -10.51
C ASN A 124 11.34 -8.44 -9.23
N LEU A 125 11.10 -7.12 -9.36
CA LEU A 125 10.89 -6.26 -8.21
C LEU A 125 9.63 -6.69 -7.45
N LEU A 126 8.49 -6.83 -8.14
CA LEU A 126 7.23 -7.29 -7.54
C LEU A 126 7.40 -8.64 -6.82
N ASP A 127 8.10 -9.58 -7.44
CA ASP A 127 8.36 -10.91 -6.83
C ASP A 127 9.23 -10.82 -5.57
N LYS A 128 10.16 -9.86 -5.51
CA LYS A 128 11.12 -9.71 -4.40
C LYS A 128 10.66 -8.76 -3.31
N MET A 129 9.66 -7.91 -3.56
CA MET A 129 9.16 -6.95 -2.58
C MET A 129 8.76 -7.59 -1.23
N PRO A 130 8.01 -8.71 -1.19
CA PRO A 130 7.67 -9.36 0.08
C PRO A 130 8.90 -9.84 0.86
N LEU A 131 9.87 -10.45 0.16
CA LEU A 131 11.12 -10.92 0.76
C LEU A 131 11.97 -9.75 1.27
N LEU A 132 12.03 -8.65 0.52
CA LEU A 132 12.73 -7.43 0.92
C LEU A 132 12.14 -6.87 2.21
N MET A 133 10.82 -6.78 2.32
CA MET A 133 10.14 -6.34 3.54
C MET A 133 10.44 -7.29 4.72
N GLN A 134 10.35 -8.60 4.51
CA GLN A 134 10.64 -9.60 5.54
C GLN A 134 12.09 -9.51 6.07
N ASN A 135 13.06 -9.39 5.16
CA ASN A 135 14.46 -9.24 5.50
C ASN A 135 14.72 -7.94 6.27
N THR A 136 14.05 -6.85 5.87
CA THR A 136 14.15 -5.56 6.55
C THR A 136 13.62 -5.65 7.98
N MET A 137 12.45 -6.24 8.19
CA MET A 137 11.88 -6.44 9.52
C MET A 137 12.79 -7.30 10.41
N THR A 138 13.35 -8.38 9.85
CA THR A 138 14.30 -9.24 10.56
C THR A 138 15.56 -8.48 10.98
N ALA A 139 16.10 -7.62 10.11
CA ALA A 139 17.26 -6.79 10.42
C ALA A 139 16.97 -5.79 11.54
N VAL A 140 15.81 -5.12 11.50
CA VAL A 140 15.36 -4.21 12.56
C VAL A 140 15.20 -4.95 13.89
N GLN A 141 14.60 -6.14 13.90
CA GLN A 141 14.45 -6.95 15.12
C GLN A 141 15.81 -7.29 15.74
N ARG A 142 16.80 -7.69 14.93
CA ARG A 142 18.16 -7.97 15.42
C ARG A 142 18.84 -6.74 16.04
N LEU A 143 18.51 -5.55 15.56
CA LEU A 143 19.03 -4.30 16.10
C LEU A 143 18.34 -3.93 17.43
N VAL A 144 17.00 -4.02 17.49
CA VAL A 144 16.19 -3.51 18.60
C VAL A 144 16.13 -4.48 19.79
N ILE A 145 16.01 -5.79 19.55
CA ILE A 145 15.82 -6.78 20.64
C ILE A 145 16.95 -6.73 21.69
N PRO A 146 18.25 -6.68 21.34
CA PRO A 146 19.32 -6.60 22.32
C PRO A 146 19.27 -5.32 23.16
N MET A 147 18.82 -4.20 22.57
CA MET A 147 18.68 -2.92 23.27
C MET A 147 17.57 -2.99 24.32
N LEU A 148 16.44 -3.60 23.98
CA LEU A 148 15.35 -3.83 24.94
C LEU A 148 15.78 -4.77 26.08
N GLN A 149 16.54 -5.82 25.77
CA GLN A 149 17.11 -6.72 26.78
C GLN A 149 18.15 -6.03 27.67
N GLN A 150 18.91 -5.06 27.15
CA GLN A 150 19.81 -4.24 27.96
C GLN A 150 19.03 -3.34 28.91
N LEU A 151 18.01 -2.65 28.40
CA LEU A 151 17.14 -1.81 29.22
C LEU A 151 16.49 -2.61 30.36
N GLU A 152 15.98 -3.81 30.08
CA GLU A 152 15.42 -4.68 31.13
C GLU A 152 16.45 -5.01 32.22
N ARG A 153 17.70 -5.32 31.83
CA ARG A 153 18.79 -5.62 32.77
C ARG A 153 19.16 -4.40 33.62
N ASP A 154 19.24 -3.22 33.01
CA ASP A 154 19.58 -1.98 33.72
C ASP A 154 18.48 -1.62 34.73
N LEU A 155 17.20 -1.71 34.33
CA LEU A 155 16.06 -1.44 35.22
C LEU A 155 16.00 -2.42 36.40
N ARG A 156 16.24 -3.73 36.17
CA ARG A 156 16.27 -4.73 37.26
C ARG A 156 17.39 -4.41 38.25
N THR A 157 18.57 -4.05 37.75
CA THR A 157 19.72 -3.69 38.60
C THR A 157 19.42 -2.50 39.51
N GLU A 158 18.80 -1.44 38.96
CA GLU A 158 18.47 -0.25 39.76
C GLU A 158 17.43 -0.55 40.86
N LEU A 159 16.41 -1.36 40.54
CA LEU A 159 15.38 -1.75 41.52
C LEU A 159 15.96 -2.62 42.65
N ASP A 160 16.87 -3.55 42.33
CA ASP A 160 17.53 -4.39 43.34
C ASP A 160 18.49 -3.58 44.23
N THR A 161 19.17 -2.57 43.66
CA THR A 161 20.09 -1.69 44.39
C THR A 161 19.33 -0.74 45.33
N GLY A 162 18.18 -0.22 44.90
CA GLY A 162 17.28 0.60 45.74
C GLY A 162 16.65 -0.17 46.90
N ALA A 163 16.34 -1.46 46.72
CA ALA A 163 15.81 -2.33 47.78
C ALA A 163 16.87 -2.76 48.81
N SER A 164 18.15 -2.58 48.52
CA SER A 164 19.28 -2.93 49.39
C SER A 164 19.74 -1.78 50.29
N ALA A 165 19.21 -0.57 50.07
CA ALA A 165 19.62 0.67 50.74
C ALA A 165 18.67 1.11 51.87
N ASP A 166 17.57 0.37 52.08
CA ASP A 166 16.65 0.45 53.23
C ASP A 166 16.82 -0.77 54.16
#